data_AF-A0A7Z0PZZ7-F1
#
_entry.id   AF-A0A7Z0PZZ7-F1
#
_cell.length_a   1.000
_cell.length_b   1.000
_cell.length_c   1.000
_cell.angle_alpha   90.00
_cell.angle_beta   90.00
_cell.angle_gamma   90.00
#
_symmetry.space_group_name_H-M   'P 1'
#
loop_
_entity.id
_entity.type
_entity.pdbx_description
1 polymer ?
#
loop_
_entity_poly.entity_id
_entity_poly.type
_entity_poly.pdbx_seq_one_letter_code
_entity_poly.pdbx_strand_id
1 'polypeptide(L)'
;MTVIPPPVTASQVRAPLPGGPVWRVFGDVRALLLAPELLLLQVAHPVVGAGVADHSNFRAEPWPRLGRTLLSLSTVIYGGQEAATAEARRLIGVHADMKGVDPSGRRYHALHPEAYHWVHATLVKAPVDAMRIFGREMDEAALAAYYREMRNVGRVWGLKEHHLPPDWEAFVAYYDSMVAERLEANRSVRDVLDALAAPARPARWIPEALWRPVGRAAGRVALFIT
;
A
#
# COMPACT_ATOMS: atom_id res chain seq x y z
N MET A 1 -2.47 -39.32 9.21
CA MET A 1 -1.62 -38.51 10.11
C MET A 1 -1.27 -37.24 9.38
N THR A 2 -1.99 -36.15 9.67
CA THR A 2 -1.80 -34.86 9.01
C THR A 2 -0.57 -34.19 9.62
N VAL A 3 0.52 -34.14 8.84
CA VAL A 3 1.73 -33.43 9.24
C VAL A 3 1.41 -31.93 9.21
N ILE A 4 1.22 -31.34 10.38
CA ILE A 4 1.11 -29.89 10.54
C ILE A 4 2.51 -29.32 10.26
N PRO A 5 2.69 -28.45 9.25
CA PRO A 5 3.99 -27.80 9.04
C PRO A 5 4.32 -26.92 10.26
N PRO A 6 5.59 -26.85 10.68
CA PRO A 6 5.96 -26.10 11.88
C PRO A 6 5.60 -24.61 11.72
N PRO A 7 5.24 -23.93 12.82
CA PRO A 7 5.02 -22.49 12.79
C PRO A 7 6.29 -21.77 12.30
N VAL A 8 6.13 -20.85 11.37
CA VAL A 8 7.20 -19.96 10.89
C VAL A 8 7.80 -19.27 12.11
N THR A 9 9.04 -19.61 12.44
CA THR A 9 9.74 -19.06 13.59
C THR A 9 10.19 -17.64 13.26
N ALA A 10 10.18 -16.74 14.25
CA ALA A 10 10.58 -15.33 14.10
C ALA A 10 12.00 -15.12 13.54
N SER A 11 12.83 -16.17 13.45
CA SER A 11 14.18 -16.18 12.88
C SER A 11 14.25 -16.07 11.35
N GLN A 12 13.11 -16.12 10.64
CA GLN A 12 13.06 -16.07 9.16
C GLN A 12 12.60 -14.71 8.59
N VAL A 13 12.15 -13.79 9.43
CA VAL A 13 11.69 -12.47 8.99
C VAL A 13 12.89 -11.53 8.89
N ARG A 14 13.23 -11.08 7.67
CA ARG A 14 14.36 -10.18 7.42
C ARG A 14 13.88 -8.86 6.81
N ALA A 15 14.18 -7.74 7.46
CA ALA A 15 14.04 -6.43 6.85
C ALA A 15 14.94 -6.33 5.61
N PRO A 16 14.59 -5.45 4.64
CA PRO A 16 15.43 -5.20 3.48
C PRO A 16 16.87 -4.84 3.87
N LEU A 17 17.83 -5.30 3.07
CA LEU A 17 19.25 -5.02 3.31
C LEU A 17 19.65 -3.70 2.61
N PRO A 18 20.55 -2.90 3.21
CA PRO A 18 21.09 -1.72 2.55
C PRO A 18 21.66 -2.05 1.18
N GLY A 19 21.26 -1.28 0.17
CA GLY A 19 21.67 -1.49 -1.23
C GLY A 19 20.99 -2.66 -1.94
N GLY A 20 20.10 -3.41 -1.28
CA GLY A 20 19.30 -4.48 -1.90
C GLY A 20 18.28 -3.97 -2.93
N PRO A 21 17.65 -4.87 -3.72
CA PRO A 21 16.61 -4.51 -4.69
C PRO A 21 15.51 -3.60 -4.12
N VAL A 22 14.87 -3.96 -3.01
CA VAL A 22 13.80 -3.15 -2.41
C VAL A 22 14.30 -1.78 -1.96
N TRP A 23 15.53 -1.72 -1.41
CA TRP A 23 16.16 -0.47 -0.96
C TRP A 23 16.30 0.54 -2.11
N ARG A 24 16.76 0.06 -3.28
CA ARG A 24 16.94 0.88 -4.49
C ARG A 24 15.60 1.30 -5.10
N VAL A 25 14.66 0.38 -5.18
CA VAL A 25 13.37 0.58 -5.87
C VAL A 25 12.45 1.49 -5.06
N PHE A 26 12.39 1.31 -3.74
CA PHE A 26 11.57 2.16 -2.87
C PHE A 26 12.07 3.61 -2.82
N GLY A 27 13.37 3.83 -3.02
CA GLY A 27 13.97 5.16 -3.06
C GLY A 27 13.67 5.94 -4.35
N ASP A 28 13.06 5.30 -5.34
CA ASP A 28 12.70 5.93 -6.60
C ASP A 28 11.44 6.79 -6.45
N VAL A 29 11.64 8.10 -6.42
CA VAL A 29 10.56 9.09 -6.28
C VAL A 29 9.50 9.00 -7.37
N ARG A 30 9.80 8.38 -8.53
CA ARG A 30 8.84 8.20 -9.61
C ARG A 30 7.67 7.30 -9.22
N ALA A 31 7.84 6.41 -8.24
CA ALA A 31 6.74 5.61 -7.71
C ALA A 31 5.61 6.47 -7.12
N LEU A 32 5.91 7.71 -6.67
CA LEU A 32 4.90 8.64 -6.18
C LEU A 32 3.94 9.12 -7.27
N LEU A 33 4.32 9.02 -8.56
CA LEU A 33 3.43 9.36 -9.68
C LEU A 33 2.25 8.38 -9.76
N LEU A 34 2.42 7.14 -9.31
CA LEU A 34 1.35 6.12 -9.24
C LEU A 34 0.66 6.07 -7.87
N ALA A 35 0.97 6.99 -6.96
CA ALA A 35 0.31 7.04 -5.65
C ALA A 35 -1.23 7.21 -5.76
N PRO A 36 -1.79 8.02 -6.70
CA PRO A 36 -3.23 8.11 -6.90
C PRO A 36 -3.90 6.76 -7.22
N GLU A 37 -3.38 6.02 -8.21
CA GLU A 37 -3.85 4.70 -8.61
C GLU A 37 -3.77 3.71 -7.44
N LEU A 38 -2.61 3.66 -6.77
CA LEU A 38 -2.39 2.81 -5.60
C LEU A 38 -3.44 3.06 -4.52
N LEU A 39 -3.69 4.33 -4.18
CA LEU A 39 -4.68 4.69 -3.16
C LEU A 39 -6.09 4.27 -3.56
N LEU A 40 -6.46 4.47 -4.83
CA LEU A 40 -7.77 4.08 -5.34
C LEU A 40 -7.98 2.56 -5.25
N LEU A 41 -7.02 1.79 -5.73
CA LEU A 41 -7.06 0.32 -5.70
C LEU A 41 -7.13 -0.22 -4.28
N GLN A 42 -6.39 0.37 -3.35
CA GLN A 42 -6.47 -0.02 -1.93
C GLN A 42 -7.87 0.16 -1.37
N VAL A 43 -8.47 1.35 -1.51
CA VAL A 43 -9.79 1.62 -0.92
C VAL A 43 -10.94 0.96 -1.68
N ALA A 44 -10.72 0.51 -2.92
CA ALA A 44 -11.72 -0.25 -3.67
C ALA A 44 -11.96 -1.65 -3.07
N HIS A 45 -11.01 -2.23 -2.33
CA HIS A 45 -11.28 -3.44 -1.58
C HIS A 45 -12.29 -3.16 -0.45
N PRO A 46 -13.41 -3.90 -0.32
CA PRO A 46 -14.53 -3.55 0.57
C PRO A 46 -14.13 -3.38 2.05
N VAL A 47 -13.31 -4.28 2.58
CA VAL A 47 -12.78 -4.18 3.97
C VAL A 47 -11.89 -2.94 4.16
N VAL A 48 -10.99 -2.64 3.23
CA VAL A 48 -10.10 -1.48 3.32
C VAL A 48 -10.92 -0.19 3.18
N GLY A 49 -11.83 -0.16 2.21
CA GLY A 49 -12.75 0.95 2.00
C GLY A 49 -13.58 1.26 3.24
N ALA A 50 -14.18 0.25 3.88
CA ALA A 50 -14.94 0.43 5.12
C ALA A 50 -14.06 0.94 6.27
N GLY A 51 -12.88 0.35 6.48
CA GLY A 51 -11.96 0.80 7.52
C GLY A 51 -11.48 2.24 7.32
N VAL A 52 -11.22 2.65 6.08
CA VAL A 52 -10.86 4.04 5.75
C VAL A 52 -12.03 4.98 5.99
N ALA A 53 -13.25 4.60 5.60
CA ALA A 53 -14.44 5.43 5.77
C ALA A 53 -14.75 5.72 7.25
N ASP A 54 -14.50 4.75 8.13
CA ASP A 54 -14.84 4.83 9.54
C ASP A 54 -13.70 5.39 10.42
N HIS A 55 -12.44 5.15 10.03
CA HIS A 55 -11.29 5.42 10.91
C HIS A 55 -10.24 6.38 10.33
N SER A 56 -10.35 6.83 9.08
CA SER A 56 -9.35 7.69 8.45
C SER A 56 -9.75 9.17 8.43
N ASN A 57 -8.82 10.05 8.82
CA ASN A 57 -8.97 11.50 8.73
C ASN A 57 -8.39 12.11 7.43
N PHE A 58 -8.12 11.30 6.40
CA PHE A 58 -7.36 11.72 5.22
C PHE A 58 -8.00 12.89 4.45
N ARG A 59 -9.34 13.02 4.44
CA ARG A 59 -10.02 14.15 3.78
C ARG A 59 -9.68 15.49 4.44
N ALA A 60 -9.51 15.50 5.76
CA ALA A 60 -9.15 16.69 6.52
C ALA A 60 -7.64 16.95 6.52
N GLU A 61 -6.84 15.89 6.55
CA GLU A 61 -5.38 15.95 6.70
C GLU A 61 -4.63 15.06 5.69
N PRO A 62 -4.77 15.29 4.37
CA PRO A 62 -4.20 14.39 3.35
C PRO A 62 -2.68 14.35 3.39
N TRP A 63 -2.02 15.51 3.52
CA TRP A 63 -0.55 15.60 3.54
C TRP A 63 0.07 15.03 4.82
N PRO A 64 -0.43 15.35 6.04
CA PRO A 64 0.02 14.67 7.25
C PRO A 64 -0.24 13.16 7.22
N ARG A 65 -1.38 12.72 6.64
CA ARG A 65 -1.70 11.29 6.49
C ARG A 65 -0.72 10.58 5.56
N LEU A 66 -0.37 11.20 4.44
CA LEU A 66 0.63 10.69 3.49
C LEU A 66 2.01 10.60 4.14
N GLY A 67 2.44 11.65 4.84
CA GLY A 67 3.72 11.68 5.55
C GLY A 67 3.86 10.54 6.56
N ARG A 68 2.81 10.23 7.32
CA ARG A 68 2.78 9.08 8.25
C ARG A 68 2.94 7.74 7.54
N THR A 69 2.31 7.54 6.37
CA THR A 69 2.50 6.33 5.56
C THR A 69 3.94 6.23 5.06
N LEU A 70 4.46 7.29 4.45
CA LEU A 70 5.82 7.29 3.90
C LEU A 70 6.88 7.06 4.98
N LEU A 71 6.69 7.64 6.18
CA LEU A 71 7.57 7.41 7.31
C LEU A 71 7.53 5.94 7.76
N SER A 72 6.33 5.37 7.92
CA SER A 72 6.15 3.95 8.30
C SER A 72 6.83 2.99 7.32
N LEU A 73 6.60 3.19 6.02
CA LEU A 73 7.23 2.39 4.96
C LEU A 73 8.76 2.58 4.96
N SER A 74 9.23 3.81 5.10
CA SER A 74 10.66 4.12 5.19
C SER A 74 11.30 3.46 6.40
N THR A 75 10.64 3.45 7.56
CA THR A 75 11.16 2.77 8.76
C THR A 75 11.30 1.27 8.53
N VAL A 76 10.33 0.61 7.87
CA VAL A 76 10.44 -0.82 7.58
C VAL A 76 11.51 -1.14 6.55
N ILE A 77 11.68 -0.29 5.54
CA ILE A 77 12.61 -0.56 4.43
C ILE A 77 14.05 -0.14 4.76
N TYR A 78 14.21 0.98 5.48
CA TYR A 78 15.50 1.60 5.73
C TYR A 78 15.98 1.52 7.19
N GLY A 79 15.09 1.28 8.15
CA GLY A 79 15.41 1.31 9.58
C GLY A 79 16.15 0.08 10.12
N GLY A 80 16.37 -0.94 9.30
CA GLY A 80 16.94 -2.21 9.74
C GLY A 80 15.97 -3.07 10.55
N GLN A 81 16.41 -4.26 10.97
CA GLN A 81 15.53 -5.29 11.53
C GLN A 81 14.74 -4.84 12.77
N GLU A 82 15.42 -4.18 13.72
CA GLU A 82 14.80 -3.77 14.97
C GLU A 82 13.70 -2.73 14.75
N ALA A 83 14.01 -1.65 14.02
CA ALA A 83 13.05 -0.60 13.72
C ALA A 83 11.89 -1.11 12.87
N ALA A 84 12.17 -1.97 11.88
CA ALA A 84 11.14 -2.58 11.05
C ALA A 84 10.17 -3.44 11.87
N THR A 85 10.70 -4.23 12.82
CA THR A 85 9.89 -5.06 13.71
C THR A 85 9.06 -4.20 14.67
N ALA A 86 9.65 -3.13 15.24
CA ALA A 86 8.95 -2.21 16.12
C ALA A 86 7.81 -1.48 15.39
N GLU A 87 8.06 -1.02 14.18
CA GLU A 87 7.07 -0.33 13.36
C GLU A 87 5.93 -1.26 12.93
N ALA A 88 6.23 -2.50 12.56
CA ALA A 88 5.20 -3.49 12.28
C ALA A 88 4.30 -3.75 13.49
N ARG A 89 4.88 -3.93 14.69
CA ARG A 89 4.09 -4.09 15.93
C ARG A 89 3.21 -2.88 16.21
N ARG A 90 3.75 -1.67 16.05
CA ARG A 90 3.00 -0.42 16.21
C ARG A 90 1.82 -0.36 15.24
N LEU A 91 2.06 -0.67 13.96
CA LEU A 91 1.04 -0.62 12.92
C LEU A 91 -0.05 -1.68 13.11
N ILE A 92 0.32 -2.90 13.53
CA ILE A 92 -0.65 -3.95 13.91
C ILE A 92 -1.50 -3.49 15.09
N GLY A 93 -0.88 -2.89 16.12
CA GLY A 93 -1.60 -2.34 17.27
C GLY A 93 -2.63 -1.27 16.88
N VAL A 94 -2.27 -0.35 15.97
CA VAL A 94 -3.19 0.65 15.43
C VAL A 94 -4.37 0.01 14.69
N HIS A 95 -4.14 -1.04 13.91
CA HIS A 95 -5.18 -1.72 13.14
C HIS A 95 -6.02 -2.73 13.95
N ALA A 96 -5.58 -3.13 15.15
CA ALA A 96 -6.24 -4.16 15.96
C ALA A 96 -7.65 -3.74 16.41
N ASP A 97 -7.87 -2.44 16.63
CA ASP A 97 -9.16 -1.91 17.07
C ASP A 97 -10.01 -1.36 15.92
N MET A 98 -9.48 -1.36 14.69
CA MET A 98 -10.20 -0.90 13.49
C MET A 98 -11.08 -2.01 12.94
N LYS A 99 -12.34 -2.03 13.39
CA LYS A 99 -13.36 -3.02 13.02
C LYS A 99 -14.74 -2.41 13.12
N GLY A 100 -15.67 -2.95 12.33
CA GLY A 100 -17.02 -2.43 12.28
C GLY A 100 -17.95 -3.27 11.43
N VAL A 101 -19.06 -2.66 11.02
CA VAL A 101 -20.02 -3.22 10.09
C VAL A 101 -20.22 -2.19 8.98
N ASP A 102 -20.03 -2.60 7.73
CA ASP A 102 -20.21 -1.71 6.59
C ASP A 102 -21.69 -1.39 6.31
N PRO A 103 -22.01 -0.43 5.42
CA PRO A 103 -23.39 -0.08 5.08
C PRO A 103 -24.23 -1.21 4.49
N SER A 104 -23.60 -2.28 3.99
CA SER A 104 -24.24 -3.48 3.46
C SER A 104 -24.45 -4.56 4.54
N GLY A 105 -24.10 -4.27 5.80
CA GLY A 105 -24.23 -5.19 6.93
C GLY A 105 -23.06 -6.18 7.09
N ARG A 106 -21.98 -6.05 6.32
CA ARG A 106 -20.81 -6.95 6.39
C ARG A 106 -19.88 -6.52 7.52
N ARG A 107 -19.51 -7.47 8.39
CA ARG A 107 -18.46 -7.23 9.39
C ARG A 107 -17.11 -7.09 8.71
N TYR A 108 -16.31 -6.13 9.15
CA TYR A 108 -14.95 -5.96 8.68
C TYR A 108 -13.98 -5.79 9.85
N HIS A 109 -12.71 -6.12 9.59
CA HIS A 109 -11.60 -5.93 10.51
C HIS A 109 -10.36 -5.55 9.69
N ALA A 110 -9.63 -4.50 10.06
CA ALA A 110 -8.51 -4.00 9.27
C ALA A 110 -7.38 -5.03 9.10
N LEU A 111 -7.19 -5.91 10.09
CA LEU A 111 -6.29 -7.07 10.03
C LEU A 111 -6.88 -8.31 9.32
N HIS A 112 -7.98 -8.19 8.57
CA HIS A 112 -8.45 -9.29 7.72
C HIS A 112 -7.35 -9.68 6.72
N PRO A 113 -6.93 -10.97 6.65
CA PRO A 113 -5.71 -11.33 5.93
C PRO A 113 -5.70 -10.96 4.46
N GLU A 114 -6.83 -11.11 3.76
CA GLU A 114 -6.97 -10.71 2.35
C GLU A 114 -6.79 -9.20 2.15
N ALA A 115 -7.43 -8.40 3.00
CA ALA A 115 -7.37 -6.94 2.91
C ALA A 115 -5.97 -6.42 3.25
N TYR A 116 -5.36 -7.00 4.28
CA TYR A 116 -4.02 -6.66 4.72
C TYR A 116 -2.97 -7.07 3.67
N HIS A 117 -3.15 -8.22 3.01
CA HIS A 117 -2.33 -8.63 1.89
C HIS A 117 -2.53 -7.72 0.66
N TRP A 118 -3.76 -7.32 0.34
CA TRP A 118 -4.06 -6.43 -0.79
C TRP A 118 -3.35 -5.08 -0.69
N VAL A 119 -3.34 -4.47 0.50
CA VAL A 119 -2.57 -3.25 0.76
C VAL A 119 -1.07 -3.48 0.51
N HIS A 120 -0.52 -4.61 0.95
CA HIS A 120 0.87 -4.95 0.64
C HIS A 120 1.09 -5.18 -0.86
N ALA A 121 0.20 -5.89 -1.55
CA ALA A 121 0.32 -6.21 -2.96
C ALA A 121 0.33 -4.96 -3.85
N THR A 122 -0.51 -3.98 -3.56
CA THR A 122 -0.47 -2.68 -4.27
C THR A 122 0.86 -1.93 -4.05
N LEU A 123 1.47 -2.04 -2.86
CA LEU A 123 2.81 -1.50 -2.58
C LEU A 123 3.95 -2.28 -3.28
N VAL A 124 3.74 -3.55 -3.62
CA VAL A 124 4.67 -4.35 -4.43
C VAL A 124 4.59 -3.98 -5.91
N LYS A 125 3.38 -3.82 -6.44
CA LYS A 125 3.15 -3.63 -7.87
C LYS A 125 3.51 -2.22 -8.35
N ALA A 126 3.14 -1.19 -7.59
CA ALA A 126 3.30 0.20 -8.04
C ALA A 126 4.75 0.61 -8.37
N PRO A 127 5.79 0.25 -7.58
CA PRO A 127 7.16 0.59 -7.96
C PRO A 127 7.64 -0.12 -9.23
N VAL A 128 7.19 -1.36 -9.46
CA VAL A 128 7.51 -2.11 -10.69
C VAL A 128 6.90 -1.43 -11.90
N ASP A 129 5.62 -1.02 -11.81
CA ASP A 129 4.96 -0.28 -12.89
C ASP A 129 5.61 1.09 -13.12
N ALA A 130 5.97 1.81 -12.07
CA ALA A 130 6.64 3.10 -12.19
C ALA A 130 8.00 2.98 -12.89
N MET A 131 8.76 1.91 -12.60
CA MET A 131 10.02 1.64 -13.29
C MET A 131 9.82 1.29 -14.77
N ARG A 132 8.76 0.56 -15.10
CA ARG A 132 8.39 0.23 -16.48
C ARG A 132 7.95 1.47 -17.28
N ILE A 133 7.15 2.35 -16.67
CA ILE A 133 6.55 3.50 -17.36
C ILE A 133 7.49 4.71 -17.40
N PHE A 134 8.16 5.01 -16.27
CA PHE A 134 8.92 6.26 -16.09
C PHE A 134 10.42 6.05 -15.90
N GLY A 135 10.89 4.80 -15.90
CA GLY A 135 12.28 4.47 -15.63
C GLY A 135 12.86 3.40 -16.53
N ARG A 136 13.71 2.56 -15.93
CA ARG A 136 14.25 1.38 -16.59
C ARG A 136 13.52 0.18 -16.02
N GLU A 137 12.85 -0.56 -16.90
CA GLU A 137 12.21 -1.82 -16.56
C GLU A 137 13.22 -2.79 -15.93
N MET A 138 12.77 -3.52 -14.91
CA MET A 138 13.58 -4.57 -14.30
C MET A 138 13.68 -5.74 -15.27
N ASP A 139 14.88 -6.28 -15.43
CA ASP A 139 15.00 -7.61 -16.03
C ASP A 139 14.39 -8.68 -15.09
N GLU A 140 14.18 -9.88 -15.63
CA GLU A 140 13.55 -10.99 -14.93
C GLU A 140 14.27 -11.33 -13.61
N ALA A 141 15.61 -11.31 -13.62
CA ALA A 141 16.41 -11.63 -12.45
C ALA A 141 16.26 -10.56 -11.34
N ALA A 142 16.28 -9.28 -11.72
CA ALA A 142 16.07 -8.16 -10.82
C ALA A 142 14.65 -8.17 -10.25
N LEU A 143 13.64 -8.46 -11.07
CA LEU A 143 12.24 -8.55 -10.65
C LEU A 143 12.01 -9.70 -9.68
N ALA A 144 12.54 -10.89 -9.97
CA ALA A 144 12.47 -12.04 -9.07
C ALA A 144 13.18 -11.77 -7.73
N ALA A 145 14.33 -11.07 -7.76
CA ALA A 145 15.05 -10.69 -6.55
C ALA A 145 14.28 -9.64 -5.72
N TYR A 146 13.72 -8.62 -6.38
CA TYR A 146 12.85 -7.62 -5.78
C TYR A 146 11.63 -8.26 -5.12
N TYR A 147 10.92 -9.13 -5.85
CA TYR A 147 9.71 -9.77 -5.34
C TYR A 147 10.01 -10.65 -4.12
N ARG A 148 11.09 -11.45 -4.17
CA ARG A 148 11.52 -12.27 -3.02
C ARG A 148 11.79 -11.44 -1.77
N GLU A 149 12.39 -10.25 -1.92
CA GLU A 149 12.63 -9.34 -0.79
C GLU A 149 11.33 -8.66 -0.33
N MET A 150 10.42 -8.30 -1.24
CA MET A 150 9.09 -7.80 -0.87
C MET A 150 8.26 -8.83 -0.10
N ARG A 151 8.38 -10.13 -0.41
CA ARG A 151 7.77 -11.19 0.42
C ARG A 151 8.28 -11.15 1.86
N ASN A 152 9.57 -10.83 2.08
CA ASN A 152 10.09 -10.64 3.43
C ASN A 152 9.49 -9.41 4.10
N VAL A 153 9.31 -8.31 3.38
CA VAL A 153 8.59 -7.12 3.87
C VAL A 153 7.16 -7.49 4.27
N GLY A 154 6.46 -8.29 3.46
CA GLY A 154 5.14 -8.83 3.81
C GLY A 154 5.15 -9.61 5.13
N ARG A 155 6.16 -10.47 5.34
CA ARG A 155 6.35 -11.20 6.60
C ARG A 155 6.64 -10.27 7.78
N VAL A 156 7.40 -9.18 7.59
CA VAL A 156 7.62 -8.15 8.62
C VAL A 156 6.29 -7.56 9.06
N TRP A 157 5.39 -7.25 8.12
CA TRP A 157 4.05 -6.75 8.43
C TRP A 157 3.15 -7.75 9.17
N GLY A 158 3.52 -9.03 9.23
CA GLY A 158 2.75 -10.10 9.85
C GLY A 158 1.97 -10.98 8.87
N LEU A 159 2.19 -10.84 7.55
CA LEU A 159 1.60 -11.75 6.58
C LEU A 159 2.24 -13.15 6.69
N LYS A 160 1.38 -14.16 6.78
CA LYS A 160 1.78 -15.57 6.77
C LYS A 160 2.15 -16.04 5.37
N GLU A 161 2.97 -17.09 5.30
CA GLU A 161 3.50 -17.63 4.04
C GLU A 161 2.42 -17.95 3.00
N HIS A 162 1.30 -18.54 3.41
CA HIS A 162 0.21 -18.91 2.50
C HIS A 162 -0.57 -17.71 1.92
N HIS A 163 -0.39 -16.51 2.47
CA HIS A 163 -0.95 -15.29 1.86
C HIS A 163 -0.02 -14.68 0.83
N LEU A 164 1.25 -15.10 0.74
CA LEU A 164 2.25 -14.49 -0.12
C LEU A 164 2.51 -15.40 -1.32
N PRO A 165 2.10 -15.00 -2.55
CA PRO A 165 2.38 -15.78 -3.75
C PRO A 165 3.87 -16.14 -3.86
N PRO A 166 4.21 -17.36 -4.30
CA PRO A 166 5.58 -17.88 -4.21
C PRO A 166 6.59 -17.12 -5.08
N ASP A 167 6.14 -16.63 -6.23
CA ASP A 167 6.92 -15.94 -7.26
C ASP A 167 6.10 -14.82 -7.92
N TRP A 168 6.74 -14.11 -8.86
CA TRP A 168 6.13 -12.97 -9.54
C TRP A 168 4.95 -13.36 -10.44
N GLU A 169 5.02 -14.51 -11.09
CA GLU A 169 3.93 -14.99 -11.96
C GLU A 169 2.66 -15.26 -11.15
N ALA A 170 2.80 -15.99 -10.04
CA ALA A 170 1.70 -16.23 -9.11
C ALA A 170 1.18 -14.93 -8.47
N PHE A 171 2.07 -13.95 -8.25
CA PHE A 171 1.68 -12.62 -7.77
C PHE A 171 0.82 -11.87 -8.78
N VAL A 172 1.19 -11.86 -10.06
CA VAL A 172 0.41 -11.22 -11.12
C VAL A 172 -0.96 -11.88 -11.24
N ALA A 173 -1.03 -13.22 -11.24
CA ALA A 173 -2.30 -13.94 -11.27
C ALA A 173 -3.21 -13.59 -10.08
N TYR A 174 -2.64 -13.51 -8.87
CA TYR A 174 -3.37 -13.03 -7.69
C TYR A 174 -3.88 -11.60 -7.88
N TYR A 175 -2.99 -10.69 -8.29
CA TYR A 175 -3.30 -9.28 -8.44
C TYR A 175 -4.43 -9.05 -9.45
N ASP A 176 -4.34 -9.69 -10.61
CA ASP A 176 -5.34 -9.59 -11.67
C ASP A 176 -6.70 -10.14 -11.21
N SER A 177 -6.73 -11.26 -10.48
CA SER A 177 -7.97 -11.80 -9.90
C SER A 177 -8.61 -10.85 -8.87
N MET A 178 -7.80 -10.21 -8.02
CA MET A 178 -8.29 -9.22 -7.06
C MET A 178 -8.96 -8.05 -7.76
N VAL A 179 -8.29 -7.50 -8.79
CA VAL A 179 -8.80 -6.38 -9.58
C VAL A 179 -10.10 -6.75 -10.28
N ALA A 180 -10.16 -7.94 -10.90
CA ALA A 180 -11.31 -8.38 -11.67
C ALA A 180 -12.53 -8.76 -10.82
N GLU A 181 -12.31 -9.32 -9.62
CA GLU A 181 -13.38 -10.04 -8.90
C GLU A 181 -13.72 -9.45 -7.51
N ARG A 182 -12.82 -8.69 -6.88
CA ARG A 182 -12.96 -8.30 -5.46
C ARG A 182 -13.17 -6.81 -5.22
N LEU A 183 -12.77 -5.95 -6.15
CA LEU A 183 -12.85 -4.51 -5.97
C LEU A 183 -14.27 -3.99 -6.19
N GLU A 184 -14.70 -3.05 -5.34
CA GLU A 184 -16.04 -2.48 -5.34
C GLU A 184 -15.98 -0.95 -5.42
N ALA A 185 -16.89 -0.36 -6.20
CA ALA A 185 -17.16 1.06 -6.14
C ALA A 185 -17.88 1.40 -4.82
N ASN A 186 -17.14 1.92 -3.84
CA ASN A 186 -17.66 2.22 -2.50
C ASN A 186 -17.50 3.72 -2.13
N ARG A 187 -17.87 4.08 -0.89
CA ARG A 187 -17.77 5.48 -0.42
C ARG A 187 -16.34 5.99 -0.42
N SER A 188 -15.38 5.19 0.03
CA SER A 188 -13.97 5.60 0.10
C SER A 188 -13.36 5.78 -1.28
N VAL A 189 -13.78 4.99 -2.28
CA VAL A 189 -13.43 5.22 -3.70
C VAL A 189 -13.85 6.61 -4.15
N ARG A 190 -15.11 7.00 -3.90
CA ARG A 190 -15.61 8.34 -4.23
C ARG A 190 -14.85 9.43 -3.47
N ASP A 191 -14.62 9.23 -2.17
CA ASP A 191 -13.89 10.18 -1.34
C ASP A 191 -12.44 10.41 -1.83
N VAL A 192 -11.78 9.35 -2.32
CA VAL A 192 -10.45 9.44 -2.94
C VAL A 192 -10.52 10.17 -4.28
N LEU A 193 -11.46 9.83 -5.16
CA LEU A 193 -11.63 10.52 -6.46
C LEU A 193 -11.92 12.01 -6.27
N ASP A 194 -12.78 12.37 -5.31
CA ASP A 194 -13.05 13.78 -4.94
C ASP A 194 -11.78 14.49 -4.48
N ALA A 195 -10.97 13.84 -3.63
CA ALA A 195 -9.72 14.40 -3.13
C ALA A 195 -8.66 14.53 -4.23
N LEU A 196 -8.63 13.63 -5.21
CA LEU A 196 -7.76 13.72 -6.37
C LEU A 196 -8.21 14.82 -7.34
N ALA A 197 -9.52 14.97 -7.57
CA ALA A 197 -10.09 16.00 -8.45
C ALA A 197 -9.82 17.42 -7.94
N ALA A 198 -9.80 17.60 -6.63
CA ALA A 198 -9.58 18.88 -5.95
C ALA A 198 -8.58 18.72 -4.80
N PRO A 199 -7.27 18.54 -5.10
CA PRO A 199 -6.27 18.26 -4.09
C PRO A 199 -6.14 19.44 -3.12
N ALA A 200 -6.09 19.14 -1.83
CA ALA A 200 -5.84 20.14 -0.80
C ALA A 200 -4.45 20.76 -0.98
N ARG A 201 -4.30 22.04 -0.63
CA ARG A 201 -3.00 22.71 -0.65
C ARG A 201 -1.97 21.98 0.25
N PRO A 202 -0.73 21.74 -0.22
CA PRO A 202 0.33 21.07 0.55
C PRO A 202 0.64 21.71 1.89
N ALA A 203 0.52 23.04 1.94
CA ALA A 203 0.76 23.79 3.16
C ALA A 203 -0.23 24.93 3.34
N ARG A 204 -0.58 25.21 4.60
CA ARG A 204 -1.57 26.24 4.96
C ARG A 204 -1.14 27.67 4.63
N TRP A 205 0.15 27.89 4.38
CA TRP A 205 0.67 29.20 4.00
C TRP A 205 0.52 29.51 2.51
N ILE A 206 0.21 28.51 1.65
CA ILE A 206 0.00 28.72 0.22
C ILE A 206 -1.38 29.39 0.01
N PRO A 207 -1.47 30.59 -0.59
CA PRO A 207 -2.74 31.26 -0.83
C PRO A 207 -3.66 30.44 -1.76
N GLU A 208 -4.94 30.35 -1.41
CA GLU A 208 -5.93 29.56 -2.16
C GLU A 208 -6.04 30.02 -3.63
N ALA A 209 -6.00 31.33 -3.88
CA ALA A 209 -6.07 31.87 -5.24
C ALA A 209 -4.91 31.40 -6.14
N LEU A 210 -3.71 31.19 -5.58
CA LEU A 210 -2.56 30.67 -6.31
C LEU A 210 -2.62 29.15 -6.47
N TRP A 211 -3.16 28.45 -5.46
CA TRP A 211 -3.26 27.00 -5.49
C TRP A 211 -4.33 26.50 -6.46
N ARG A 212 -5.51 27.13 -6.51
CA ARG A 212 -6.65 26.67 -7.32
C ARG A 212 -6.32 26.28 -8.77
N PRO A 213 -5.61 27.10 -9.58
CA PRO A 213 -5.28 26.70 -10.94
C PRO A 213 -4.31 25.51 -10.98
N VAL A 214 -3.32 25.48 -10.08
CA VAL A 214 -2.34 24.38 -9.97
C VAL A 214 -3.03 23.09 -9.53
N GLY A 215 -3.84 23.15 -8.48
CA GLY A 215 -4.60 22.01 -7.97
C GLY A 215 -5.56 21.43 -9.00
N ARG A 216 -6.22 22.26 -9.81
CA ARG A 216 -7.06 21.77 -10.93
C ARG A 216 -6.26 21.05 -12.00
N ALA A 217 -5.10 21.58 -12.39
CA ALA A 217 -4.24 20.94 -13.37
C ALA A 217 -3.69 19.61 -12.82
N ALA A 218 -3.19 19.63 -11.59
CA ALA A 218 -2.71 18.43 -10.89
C ALA A 218 -3.81 17.38 -10.75
N GLY A 219 -5.03 17.77 -10.40
CA GLY A 219 -6.16 16.84 -10.28
C GLY A 219 -6.57 16.20 -11.60
N ARG A 220 -6.53 16.95 -12.71
CA ARG A 220 -6.76 16.36 -14.05
C ARG A 220 -5.70 15.31 -14.40
N VAL A 221 -4.43 15.60 -14.10
CA VAL A 221 -3.35 14.62 -14.32
C VAL A 221 -3.54 13.40 -13.43
N ALA A 222 -3.83 13.60 -12.14
CA ALA A 222 -4.06 12.50 -11.20
C ALA A 222 -5.21 11.59 -11.63
N LEU A 223 -6.32 12.15 -12.13
CA LEU A 223 -7.46 11.38 -12.63
C LEU A 223 -7.21 10.72 -13.99
N PHE A 224 -6.37 11.29 -14.86
CA PHE A 224 -5.94 10.62 -16.08
C PHE A 224 -5.00 9.43 -15.78
N ILE A 225 -4.27 9.59 -14.68
CA ILE A 225 -3.42 8.66 -13.94
C ILE A 225 -3.92 7.30 -13.49
N THR A 226 -5.22 7.29 -13.19
CA THR A 226 -5.87 6.47 -12.15
C THR A 226 -7.10 5.83 -12.74
#